data_AF-A0A4P6VVX4-F1
#
_entry.id   AF-A0A4P6VVX4-F1
#
_cell.length_a   1.000
_cell.length_b   1.000
_cell.length_c   1.000
_cell.angle_alpha   90.00
_cell.angle_beta   90.00
_cell.angle_gamma   90.00
#
_symmetry.space_group_name_H-M   'P 1'
#
loop_
_entity.id
_entity.type
_entity.pdbx_description
1 polymer ?
#
loop_
_entity_poly.entity_id
_entity_poly.type
_entity_poly.pdbx_seq_one_letter_code
_entity_poly.pdbx_strand_id
1 'polypeptide(L)'
;MTSKLAFAILTVSVWWGFISPAHAGCVDRITSNIANNFTSAIMCSNTLSSPSYQISYYESSDVAFSMFSFDKLNAGWICINYGEIEGENLKCTSSGLRRTPSEVKNGGSKVQIFDWKIVSDLKKFSAIFDDKMEFQTAKSTEQAVKEGCFVGLRDDEIYMAYNSDAIYPLSNCLFAFEKFLGSNPKVGLKLR
;
A
#
# COMPACT_ATOMS: atom_id res chain seq x y z
N MET A 1 -2.32 64.08 29.98
CA MET A 1 -2.28 62.75 30.61
C MET A 1 -3.15 61.83 29.76
N THR A 2 -2.60 61.21 28.71
CA THR A 2 -1.97 59.88 28.70
C THR A 2 -2.98 58.74 28.92
N SER A 3 -3.44 58.11 27.85
CA SER A 3 -3.15 56.68 27.59
C SER A 3 -3.75 56.27 26.24
N LYS A 4 -2.89 56.11 25.22
CA LYS A 4 -3.19 55.37 24.00
C LYS A 4 -2.89 53.90 24.31
N LEU A 5 -3.90 53.09 24.59
CA LEU A 5 -3.72 51.64 24.66
C LEU A 5 -3.88 51.08 23.24
N ALA A 6 -2.75 50.83 22.61
CA ALA A 6 -2.64 50.07 21.38
C ALA A 6 -3.07 48.62 21.66
N PHE A 7 -4.19 48.19 21.08
CA PHE A 7 -4.55 46.78 21.02
C PHE A 7 -3.67 46.12 19.97
N ALA A 8 -2.63 45.42 20.43
CA ALA A 8 -1.80 44.56 19.60
C ALA A 8 -2.67 43.40 19.09
N ILE A 9 -2.93 43.38 17.78
CA ILE A 9 -3.51 42.25 17.08
C ILE A 9 -2.44 41.16 17.08
N LEU A 10 -2.60 40.19 17.98
CA LEU A 10 -1.81 38.97 18.01
C LEU A 10 -2.26 38.13 16.80
N THR A 11 -1.56 38.30 15.68
CA THR A 11 -1.67 37.42 14.52
C THR A 11 -1.19 36.04 14.95
N VAL A 12 -2.13 35.17 15.31
CA VAL A 12 -1.87 33.74 15.42
C VAL A 12 -1.45 33.30 14.02
N SER A 13 -0.14 33.14 13.84
CA SER A 13 0.46 32.52 12.68
C SER A 13 -0.14 31.12 12.58
N VAL A 14 -1.12 31.01 11.68
CA VAL A 14 -1.68 29.74 11.25
C VAL A 14 -0.51 28.96 10.66
N TRP A 15 0.06 28.09 11.49
CA TRP A 15 0.94 27.03 11.04
C TRP A 15 0.13 26.17 10.08
N TRP A 16 0.21 26.49 8.79
CA TRP A 16 -0.06 25.55 7.71
C TRP A 16 1.03 24.48 7.76
N GLY A 17 0.96 23.62 8.77
CA GLY A 17 1.55 22.30 8.66
C GLY A 17 0.89 21.67 7.44
N PHE A 18 1.67 21.46 6.40
CA PHE A 18 1.27 20.77 5.17
C PHE A 18 0.49 19.52 5.56
N ILE A 19 -0.83 19.60 5.45
CA ILE A 19 -1.71 18.44 5.55
C ILE A 19 -1.51 17.75 4.21
N SER A 20 -0.61 16.75 4.20
CA SER A 20 -0.44 15.88 3.05
C SER A 20 -1.82 15.39 2.61
N PRO A 21 -2.16 15.42 1.31
CA PRO A 21 -3.45 14.96 0.84
C PRO A 21 -3.57 13.47 1.20
N ALA A 22 -4.45 13.17 2.15
CA ALA A 22 -4.80 11.80 2.48
C ALA A 22 -5.56 11.23 1.27
N HIS A 23 -4.85 10.48 0.43
CA HIS A 23 -5.50 9.55 -0.48
C HIS A 23 -6.10 8.43 0.37
N ALA A 24 -7.22 7.84 -0.03
CA ALA A 24 -7.96 6.86 0.78
C ALA A 24 -7.03 5.93 1.59
N GLY A 25 -6.95 6.15 2.91
CA GLY A 25 -6.16 5.37 3.86
C GLY A 25 -4.63 5.59 3.87
N CYS A 26 -4.06 6.42 2.99
CA CYS A 26 -2.62 6.69 2.89
C CYS A 26 -2.21 8.04 3.50
N VAL A 27 -1.10 8.05 4.23
CA VAL A 27 -0.42 9.23 4.76
C VAL A 27 1.00 9.26 4.20
N ASP A 28 1.31 10.32 3.47
CA ASP A 28 2.62 10.52 2.84
C ASP A 28 3.34 11.69 3.50
N ARG A 29 4.62 11.52 3.82
CA ARG A 29 5.50 12.56 4.38
C ARG A 29 6.80 12.57 3.59
N ILE A 30 6.96 13.58 2.76
CA ILE A 30 8.20 13.82 2.03
C ILE A 30 8.89 15.02 2.69
N THR A 31 10.12 14.86 3.14
CA THR A 31 10.94 15.97 3.62
C THR A 31 12.24 16.07 2.83
N SER A 32 12.68 17.29 2.60
CA SER A 32 13.90 17.61 1.86
C SER A 32 14.72 18.59 2.70
N ASN A 33 16.04 18.40 2.73
CA ASN A 33 16.96 19.34 3.37
C ASN A 33 17.82 20.09 2.35
N ILE A 34 18.50 21.14 2.82
CA ILE A 34 19.33 22.06 2.02
C ILE A 34 20.49 21.32 1.30
N ALA A 35 20.82 20.10 1.74
CA ALA A 35 21.85 19.25 1.15
C ALA A 35 21.31 18.23 0.12
N ASN A 36 20.10 18.44 -0.42
CA ASN A 36 19.42 17.52 -1.35
C ASN A 36 19.20 16.09 -0.80
N ASN A 37 19.21 15.89 0.52
CA ASN A 37 18.77 14.63 1.08
C ASN A 37 17.25 14.62 1.16
N PHE A 38 16.66 13.59 0.57
CA PHE A 38 15.23 13.34 0.61
C PHE A 38 14.93 12.22 1.59
N THR A 39 13.88 12.41 2.38
CA THR A 39 13.24 11.31 3.09
C THR A 39 11.79 11.22 2.67
N SER A 40 11.33 9.99 2.43
CA SER A 40 9.96 9.68 2.09
C SER A 40 9.43 8.67 3.08
N ALA A 41 8.30 8.95 3.71
CA ALA A 41 7.59 8.01 4.57
C ALA A 41 6.14 7.92 4.10
N ILE A 42 5.71 6.73 3.69
CA ILE A 42 4.36 6.45 3.20
C ILE A 42 3.76 5.37 4.09
N MET A 43 2.57 5.61 4.61
CA MET A 43 1.81 4.61 5.36
C MET A 43 0.41 4.54 4.80
N CYS A 44 0.08 3.43 4.14
CA CYS A 44 -1.25 3.14 3.63
C CYS A 44 -1.91 2.06 4.48
N SER A 45 -3.11 2.33 4.96
CA SER A 45 -4.02 1.31 5.49
C SER A 45 -5.16 1.15 4.50
N ASN A 46 -5.59 -0.09 4.27
CA ASN A 46 -6.62 -0.36 3.29
C ASN A 46 -8.02 0.02 3.76
N THR A 47 -8.92 0.16 2.79
CA THR A 47 -10.33 0.50 3.08
C THR A 47 -11.25 -0.70 3.30
N LEU A 48 -10.73 -1.94 3.17
CA LEU A 48 -11.47 -3.18 3.40
C LEU A 48 -11.54 -3.52 4.89
N SER A 49 -12.62 -4.20 5.29
CA SER A 49 -12.80 -4.67 6.67
C SER A 49 -11.86 -5.86 7.01
N SER A 50 -11.52 -6.66 5.99
CA SER A 50 -10.60 -7.80 6.05
C SER A 50 -10.06 -8.16 4.65
N PRO A 51 -8.81 -8.60 4.46
CA PRO A 51 -7.72 -8.43 5.41
C PRO A 51 -7.53 -6.94 5.69
N SER A 52 -7.26 -6.57 6.94
CA SER A 52 -6.78 -5.22 7.24
C SER A 52 -5.30 -5.20 6.87
N TYR A 53 -4.98 -4.83 5.64
CA TYR A 53 -3.59 -4.73 5.21
C TYR A 53 -3.04 -3.32 5.37
N GLN A 54 -1.77 -3.26 5.77
CA GLN A 54 -1.02 -2.03 5.90
C GLN A 54 0.25 -2.13 5.07
N ILE A 55 0.50 -1.09 4.28
CA ILE A 55 1.76 -0.87 3.60
C ILE A 55 2.46 0.26 4.35
N SER A 56 3.71 0.07 4.69
CA SER A 56 4.56 1.12 5.23
C SER A 56 5.85 1.14 4.43
N TYR A 57 6.29 2.33 4.06
CA TYR A 57 7.49 2.58 3.31
C TYR A 57 8.21 3.75 3.96
N TYR A 58 9.51 3.61 4.11
CA TYR A 58 10.42 4.66 4.52
C TYR A 58 11.64 4.59 3.62
N GLU A 59 12.09 5.73 3.13
CA GLU A 59 13.30 5.85 2.35
C GLU A 59 14.05 7.10 2.79
N SER A 60 15.36 6.97 2.83
CA SER A 60 16.35 8.01 3.09
C SER A 60 17.58 7.74 2.23
N SER A 61 18.59 8.62 2.29
CA SER A 61 19.85 8.45 1.57
C SER A 61 20.57 7.14 1.87
N ASP A 62 20.41 6.60 3.09
CA ASP A 62 21.25 5.51 3.60
C ASP A 62 20.49 4.19 3.73
N VAL A 63 19.16 4.27 3.88
CA VAL A 63 18.31 3.12 4.15
C VAL A 63 16.92 3.30 3.55
N ALA A 64 16.40 2.21 3.00
CA ALA A 64 14.99 2.04 2.71
C ALA A 64 14.42 0.86 3.51
N PHE A 65 13.24 1.06 4.09
CA PHE A 65 12.44 0.07 4.78
C PHE A 65 11.08 -0.02 4.10
N SER A 66 10.60 -1.23 3.88
CA SER A 66 9.20 -1.45 3.56
C SER A 66 8.64 -2.57 4.42
N MET A 67 7.37 -2.41 4.79
CA MET A 67 6.61 -3.41 5.52
C MET A 67 5.27 -3.58 4.84
N PHE A 68 4.92 -4.83 4.59
CA PHE A 68 3.60 -5.23 4.18
C PHE A 68 3.01 -6.11 5.27
N SER A 69 1.87 -5.73 5.84
CA SER A 69 1.13 -6.54 6.80
C SER A 69 -0.23 -6.87 6.21
N PHE A 70 -0.64 -8.15 6.20
CA PHE A 70 -1.97 -8.61 5.77
C PHE A 70 -2.98 -8.64 6.92
N ASP A 71 -2.56 -8.64 8.18
CA ASP A 71 -3.49 -8.73 9.30
C ASP A 71 -2.99 -8.03 10.57
N LYS A 72 -3.85 -7.98 11.59
CA LYS A 72 -3.55 -7.36 12.89
C LYS A 72 -2.47 -8.11 13.69
N LEU A 73 -2.11 -9.34 13.28
CA LEU A 73 -1.06 -10.16 13.89
C LEU A 73 0.22 -10.18 13.05
N ASN A 74 0.33 -9.24 12.11
CA ASN A 74 1.48 -8.98 11.24
C ASN A 74 1.84 -10.12 10.30
N ALA A 75 0.90 -10.99 9.88
CA ALA A 75 1.18 -11.92 8.79
C ALA A 75 1.61 -11.12 7.55
N GLY A 76 2.88 -11.18 7.14
CA GLY A 76 3.37 -10.21 6.17
C GLY A 76 4.85 -10.32 5.83
N TRP A 77 5.44 -9.21 5.39
CA TRP A 77 6.85 -9.08 5.00
C TRP A 77 7.44 -7.77 5.53
N ILE A 78 8.70 -7.84 5.94
CA ILE A 78 9.54 -6.67 6.18
C ILE A 78 10.73 -6.78 5.25
N CYS A 79 10.95 -5.74 4.45
CA CYS A 79 12.10 -5.61 3.59
C CYS A 79 12.96 -4.43 4.02
N ILE A 80 14.27 -4.65 4.04
CA ILE A 80 15.24 -3.60 4.34
C ILE A 80 16.26 -3.60 3.21
N ASN A 81 16.53 -2.41 2.68
CA ASN A 81 17.61 -2.17 1.73
C ASN A 81 18.60 -1.18 2.35
N TYR A 82 19.89 -1.52 2.28
CA TYR A 82 20.99 -0.67 2.74
C TYR A 82 21.85 -0.30 1.53
N GLY A 83 22.05 1.00 1.28
CA GLY A 83 22.96 1.49 0.24
C GLY A 83 22.33 2.46 -0.76
N GLU A 84 23.22 3.07 -1.55
CA GLU A 84 22.91 4.16 -2.49
C GLU A 84 22.20 3.71 -3.78
N ILE A 85 22.20 2.40 -4.07
CA ILE A 85 21.65 1.82 -5.31
C ILE A 85 20.35 1.07 -4.99
N GLU A 86 19.26 1.46 -5.67
CA GLU A 86 17.95 0.86 -5.53
C GLU A 86 17.99 -0.64 -5.87
N GLY A 87 17.61 -1.50 -4.92
CA GLY A 87 17.41 -2.94 -5.13
C GLY A 87 18.64 -3.86 -4.94
N GLU A 88 19.87 -3.34 -4.88
CA GLU A 88 21.08 -4.19 -4.81
C GLU A 88 21.23 -4.95 -3.47
N ASN A 89 20.66 -4.44 -2.38
CA ASN A 89 20.72 -5.05 -1.05
C ASN A 89 19.34 -5.28 -0.42
N LEU A 90 18.28 -5.39 -1.23
CA LEU A 90 16.93 -5.61 -0.73
C LEU A 90 16.82 -7.02 -0.11
N LYS A 91 16.63 -7.07 1.21
CA LYS A 91 16.36 -8.32 1.93
C LYS A 91 14.95 -8.30 2.49
N CYS A 92 14.09 -9.12 1.91
CA CYS A 92 12.73 -9.35 2.39
C CYS A 92 12.67 -10.58 3.29
N THR A 93 12.02 -10.44 4.45
CA THR A 93 11.78 -11.53 5.39
C THR A 93 10.30 -11.57 5.73
N SER A 94 9.74 -12.77 5.84
CA SER A 94 8.38 -12.92 6.36
C SER A 94 8.32 -12.38 7.78
N SER A 95 7.29 -11.58 8.07
CA SER A 95 7.02 -11.04 9.40
C SER A 95 5.74 -11.65 9.97
N GLY A 96 5.57 -11.50 11.29
CA GLY A 96 4.39 -11.98 12.02
C GLY A 96 4.49 -13.40 12.57
N LEU A 97 3.44 -13.79 13.27
CA LEU A 97 3.34 -15.10 13.93
C LEU A 97 2.83 -16.21 13.01
N ARG A 98 2.32 -15.85 11.83
CA ARG A 98 1.62 -16.75 10.92
C ARG A 98 1.94 -16.39 9.47
N ARG A 99 1.77 -17.38 8.59
CA ARG A 99 1.81 -17.16 7.15
C ARG A 99 0.59 -16.35 6.71
N THR A 100 0.76 -15.57 5.66
CA THR A 100 -0.35 -14.94 4.95
C THR A 100 -1.37 -16.00 4.52
N PRO A 101 -2.65 -15.81 4.86
CA PRO A 101 -3.69 -16.74 4.43
C PRO A 101 -3.84 -16.67 2.91
N SER A 102 -4.14 -17.80 2.26
CA SER A 102 -4.46 -17.83 0.83
C SER A 102 -5.84 -17.24 0.53
N GLU A 103 -6.69 -17.09 1.56
CA GLU A 103 -8.06 -16.59 1.44
C GLU A 103 -8.49 -15.88 2.72
N VAL A 104 -9.20 -14.75 2.57
CA VAL A 104 -9.80 -14.00 3.68
C VAL A 104 -11.24 -13.65 3.33
N LYS A 105 -12.16 -13.90 4.27
CA LYS A 105 -13.55 -13.43 4.15
C LYS A 105 -13.66 -12.00 4.67
N ASN A 106 -14.36 -11.16 3.93
CA ASN A 106 -14.45 -9.72 4.17
C ASN A 106 -15.91 -9.25 4.11
N GLY A 107 -16.69 -9.58 5.14
CA GLY A 107 -18.12 -9.23 5.15
C GLY A 107 -18.85 -9.83 3.95
N GLY A 108 -19.21 -8.97 2.98
CA GLY A 108 -19.83 -9.34 1.70
C GLY A 108 -18.87 -9.71 0.56
N SER A 109 -17.56 -9.72 0.81
CA SER A 109 -16.53 -9.94 -0.21
C SER A 109 -15.57 -11.07 0.20
N LYS A 110 -14.84 -11.60 -0.78
CA LYS A 110 -13.79 -12.59 -0.56
C LYS A 110 -12.48 -12.10 -1.17
N VAL A 111 -11.38 -12.25 -0.44
CA VAL A 111 -10.04 -11.91 -0.93
C VAL A 111 -9.24 -13.17 -1.12
N GLN A 112 -8.84 -13.46 -2.35
CA GLN A 112 -7.93 -14.55 -2.71
C GLN A 112 -6.52 -14.01 -2.86
N ILE A 113 -5.55 -14.68 -2.24
CA ILE A 113 -4.18 -14.20 -2.15
C ILE A 113 -3.25 -15.28 -2.73
N PHE A 114 -2.41 -14.90 -3.69
CA PHE A 114 -1.49 -15.80 -4.39
C PHE A 114 -0.04 -15.33 -4.25
N ASP A 115 0.84 -16.22 -3.83
CA ASP A 115 2.29 -16.00 -3.90
C ASP A 115 2.87 -16.78 -5.08
N TRP A 116 3.37 -16.09 -6.10
CA TRP A 116 3.88 -16.74 -7.31
C TRP A 116 5.15 -17.56 -7.09
N LYS A 117 5.83 -17.37 -5.96
CA LYS A 117 6.90 -18.27 -5.54
C LYS A 117 6.39 -19.71 -5.34
N ILE A 118 5.09 -19.86 -5.04
CA ILE A 118 4.42 -21.14 -4.90
C ILE A 118 3.82 -21.53 -6.26
N VAL A 119 4.38 -22.58 -6.88
CA VAL A 119 3.97 -23.03 -8.23
C VAL A 119 2.46 -23.34 -8.33
N SER A 120 1.84 -23.88 -7.28
CA SER A 120 0.40 -24.13 -7.27
C SER A 120 -0.42 -22.85 -7.31
N ASP A 121 0.07 -21.78 -6.70
CA ASP A 121 -0.63 -20.50 -6.65
C ASP A 121 -0.49 -19.76 -7.98
N LEU A 122 0.68 -19.83 -8.62
CA LEU A 122 0.85 -19.31 -9.99
C LEU A 122 -0.12 -19.97 -10.97
N LYS A 123 -0.32 -21.30 -10.88
CA LYS A 123 -1.29 -21.99 -11.74
C LYS A 123 -2.73 -21.54 -11.50
N LYS A 124 -3.14 -21.40 -10.24
CA LYS A 124 -4.48 -20.91 -9.87
C LYS A 124 -4.68 -19.46 -10.32
N PHE A 125 -3.66 -18.62 -10.12
CA PHE A 125 -3.65 -17.24 -10.54
C PHE A 125 -3.83 -17.12 -12.06
N SER A 126 -3.12 -17.93 -12.87
CA SER A 126 -3.29 -17.86 -14.33
C SER A 126 -4.72 -18.11 -14.82
N ALA A 127 -5.50 -18.91 -14.08
CA ALA A 127 -6.89 -19.22 -14.43
C ALA A 127 -7.88 -18.08 -14.16
N ILE A 128 -7.46 -16.98 -13.51
CA ILE A 128 -8.38 -15.87 -13.18
C ILE A 128 -8.55 -14.87 -14.33
N PHE A 129 -7.70 -14.93 -15.36
CA PHE A 129 -7.71 -14.00 -16.50
C PHE A 129 -8.73 -14.37 -17.59
N ASP A 130 -9.49 -15.44 -17.41
CA ASP A 130 -10.46 -15.92 -18.40
C ASP A 130 -11.74 -15.07 -18.45
N ASP A 131 -11.98 -14.21 -17.45
CA ASP A 131 -13.21 -13.41 -17.30
C ASP A 131 -12.98 -11.89 -17.30
N LYS A 132 -14.06 -11.13 -17.52
CA LYS A 132 -14.08 -9.67 -17.44
C LYS A 132 -13.99 -9.21 -15.97
N MET A 133 -12.93 -8.46 -15.64
CA MET A 133 -12.79 -7.81 -14.34
C MET A 133 -13.35 -6.39 -14.32
N GLU A 134 -13.91 -5.97 -13.17
CA GLU A 134 -14.33 -4.58 -12.92
C GLU A 134 -13.10 -3.67 -12.75
N PHE A 135 -12.05 -4.20 -12.14
CA PHE A 135 -10.76 -3.56 -11.99
C PHE A 135 -9.66 -4.62 -12.09
N GLN A 136 -8.55 -4.28 -12.75
CA GLN A 136 -7.35 -5.10 -12.77
C GLN A 136 -6.12 -4.23 -13.03
N THR A 137 -5.01 -4.52 -12.35
CA THR A 137 -3.75 -3.80 -12.56
C THR A 137 -2.98 -4.31 -13.77
N ALA A 138 -3.15 -5.58 -14.12
CA ALA A 138 -2.56 -6.20 -15.31
C ALA A 138 -3.63 -6.87 -16.19
N LYS A 139 -3.36 -7.03 -17.48
CA LYS A 139 -4.27 -7.67 -18.44
C LYS A 139 -3.98 -9.14 -18.71
N SER A 140 -2.82 -9.63 -18.27
CA SER A 140 -2.42 -11.03 -18.39
C SER A 140 -1.55 -11.44 -17.22
N THR A 141 -1.42 -12.75 -17.01
CA THR A 141 -0.46 -13.33 -16.06
C THR A 141 0.95 -12.85 -16.33
N GLU A 142 1.37 -12.82 -17.60
CA GLU A 142 2.73 -12.43 -17.99
C GLU A 142 3.03 -10.98 -17.63
N GLN A 143 2.06 -10.08 -17.85
CA GLN A 143 2.18 -8.68 -17.46
C GLN A 143 2.26 -8.55 -15.94
N ALA A 144 1.38 -9.24 -15.19
CA ALA A 144 1.40 -9.22 -13.73
C ALA A 144 2.76 -9.70 -13.18
N VAL A 145 3.27 -10.83 -13.68
CA VAL A 145 4.58 -11.37 -13.28
C VAL A 145 5.71 -10.40 -13.59
N LYS A 146 5.68 -9.75 -14.76
CA LYS A 146 6.66 -8.73 -15.14
C LYS A 146 6.61 -7.49 -14.24
N GLU A 147 5.41 -7.04 -13.90
CA GLU A 147 5.20 -5.89 -13.01
C GLU A 147 5.43 -6.21 -11.53
N GLY A 148 5.49 -7.51 -11.18
CA GLY A 148 5.75 -7.97 -9.83
C GLY A 148 4.52 -7.95 -8.90
N CYS A 149 3.35 -7.57 -9.40
CA CYS A 149 2.12 -7.53 -8.61
C CYS A 149 0.85 -7.67 -9.43
N PHE A 150 -0.23 -8.03 -8.75
CA PHE A 150 -1.59 -7.98 -9.29
C PHE A 150 -2.60 -7.63 -8.21
N VAL A 151 -3.54 -6.73 -8.54
CA VAL A 151 -4.81 -6.61 -7.83
C VAL A 151 -5.94 -6.60 -8.84
N GLY A 152 -6.94 -7.45 -8.63
CA GLY A 152 -8.13 -7.55 -9.47
C GLY A 152 -9.40 -7.61 -8.66
N LEU A 153 -10.50 -7.16 -9.25
CA LEU A 153 -11.85 -7.24 -8.69
C LEU A 153 -12.80 -7.83 -9.73
N ARG A 154 -13.51 -8.89 -9.34
CA ARG A 154 -14.61 -9.49 -10.09
C ARG A 154 -15.78 -9.67 -9.15
N ASP A 155 -16.89 -8.97 -9.41
CA ASP A 155 -18.08 -8.97 -8.59
C ASP A 155 -17.82 -8.54 -7.13
N ASP A 156 -17.67 -9.49 -6.23
CA ASP A 156 -17.38 -9.33 -4.81
C ASP A 156 -16.08 -10.07 -4.40
N GLU A 157 -15.36 -10.63 -5.37
CA GLU A 157 -14.07 -11.29 -5.18
C GLU A 157 -12.91 -10.37 -5.57
N ILE A 158 -11.99 -10.20 -4.63
CA ILE A 158 -10.74 -9.47 -4.80
C ILE A 158 -9.63 -10.50 -4.94
N TYR A 159 -8.76 -10.33 -5.94
CA TYR A 159 -7.59 -11.17 -6.15
C TYR A 159 -6.35 -10.33 -5.92
N MET A 160 -5.46 -10.79 -5.06
CA MET A 160 -4.16 -10.19 -4.82
C MET A 160 -3.10 -11.21 -5.18
N ALA A 161 -2.10 -10.79 -5.95
CA ALA A 161 -0.96 -11.66 -6.22
C ALA A 161 0.35 -10.88 -6.22
N TYR A 162 1.41 -11.53 -5.75
CA TYR A 162 2.72 -10.92 -5.56
C TYR A 162 3.83 -11.98 -5.61
N ASN A 163 5.07 -11.49 -5.63
CA ASN A 163 6.25 -12.29 -5.39
C ASN A 163 6.78 -12.02 -3.97
N SER A 164 6.82 -13.04 -3.10
CA SER A 164 7.33 -12.88 -1.73
C SER A 164 8.81 -12.51 -1.63
N ASP A 165 9.61 -12.73 -2.69
CA ASP A 165 11.01 -12.29 -2.74
C ASP A 165 11.14 -10.79 -3.05
N ALA A 166 10.08 -10.18 -3.59
CA ALA A 166 10.02 -8.77 -3.94
C ALA A 166 8.60 -8.25 -3.67
N ILE A 167 8.28 -7.95 -2.40
CA ILE A 167 6.93 -7.53 -2.00
C ILE A 167 6.60 -6.09 -2.41
N TYR A 168 7.62 -5.27 -2.67
CA TYR A 168 7.45 -3.83 -2.92
C TYR A 168 6.49 -3.51 -4.07
N PRO A 169 6.55 -4.16 -5.25
CA PRO A 169 5.58 -3.90 -6.31
C PRO A 169 4.12 -4.05 -5.89
N LEU A 170 3.79 -4.94 -4.94
CA LEU A 170 2.42 -5.12 -4.44
C LEU A 170 1.83 -3.81 -3.91
N SER A 171 2.63 -2.92 -3.31
CA SER A 171 2.13 -1.64 -2.84
C SER A 171 1.59 -0.77 -3.97
N ASN A 172 2.22 -0.80 -5.14
CA ASN A 172 1.79 -0.03 -6.30
C ASN A 172 0.42 -0.52 -6.81
N CYS A 173 0.25 -1.84 -6.88
CA CYS A 173 -1.03 -2.43 -7.28
C CYS A 173 -2.15 -2.11 -6.27
N LEU A 174 -1.87 -2.20 -4.97
CA LEU A 174 -2.86 -1.90 -3.94
C LEU A 174 -3.20 -0.41 -3.88
N PHE A 175 -2.22 0.47 -4.10
CA PHE A 175 -2.48 1.91 -4.22
C PHE A 175 -3.40 2.24 -5.41
N ALA A 176 -3.18 1.59 -6.56
CA ALA A 176 -4.07 1.73 -7.71
C ALA A 176 -5.49 1.25 -7.38
N PHE A 177 -5.61 0.16 -6.62
CA PHE A 177 -6.90 -0.37 -6.17
C PHE A 177 -7.62 0.58 -5.21
N GLU A 178 -6.94 1.14 -4.21
CA GLU A 178 -7.54 2.11 -3.29
C GLU A 178 -7.99 3.39 -4.01
N LYS A 179 -7.22 3.86 -5.00
CA LYS A 179 -7.63 4.96 -5.88
C LYS A 179 -8.91 4.62 -6.65
N PHE A 180 -9.00 3.40 -7.18
CA PHE A 180 -10.21 2.92 -7.85
C PHE A 180 -11.41 2.89 -6.90
N LEU A 181 -11.27 2.34 -5.69
CA LEU A 181 -12.35 2.33 -4.69
C LEU A 181 -12.77 3.74 -4.26
N GLY A 182 -11.81 4.65 -4.08
CA GLY A 182 -12.08 6.06 -3.78
C GLY A 182 -12.86 6.78 -4.88
N SER A 183 -12.64 6.38 -6.15
CA SER A 183 -13.35 6.91 -7.31
C SER A 183 -14.70 6.21 -7.57
N ASN A 184 -14.91 5.02 -6.98
CA ASN A 184 -16.08 4.17 -7.14
C ASN A 184 -16.69 3.79 -5.78
N PRO A 185 -17.26 4.76 -5.02
CA PRO A 185 -17.67 4.54 -3.64
C PRO A 185 -18.77 3.47 -3.49
N LYS A 186 -19.62 3.25 -4.50
CA LYS A 186 -20.62 2.17 -4.48
C LYS A 186 -19.97 0.78 -4.45
N VAL A 187 -18.88 0.60 -5.20
CA VAL A 187 -18.10 -0.64 -5.20
C VAL A 187 -17.42 -0.80 -3.85
N GLY A 188 -16.77 0.26 -3.35
CA GLY A 188 -16.15 0.23 -2.02
C GLY A 188 -17.12 -0.11 -0.89
N LEU A 189 -18.38 0.35 -0.95
CA LEU A 189 -19.42 -0.01 0.02
C LEU A 189 -19.90 -1.46 -0.11
N LYS A 190 -19.99 -1.98 -1.34
CA LYS A 190 -20.37 -3.39 -1.59
C LYS A 190 -19.35 -4.37 -1.00
N LEU A 191 -18.06 -3.99 -1.01
CA LEU A 191 -16.96 -4.82 -0.53
C LEU A 191 -16.76 -4.79 0.99
N ARG A 192 -17.59 -4.08 1.76
CA ARG A 192 -17.42 -3.91 3.21
C ARG A 192 -18.28 -4.82 4.07
#